data_AF-X0ZGQ4-F1
#
_entry.id   AF-X0ZGQ4-F1
#
_cell.length_a   1.000
_cell.length_b   1.000
_cell.length_c   1.000
_cell.angle_alpha   90.00
_cell.angle_beta   90.00
_cell.angle_gamma   90.00
#
_symmetry.space_group_name_H-M   'P 1'
#
loop_
_entity.id
_entity.type
_entity.pdbx_description
1 polymer ?
#
loop_
_entity_poly.entity_id
_entity_poly.type
_entity_poly.pdbx_seq_one_letter_code
_entity_poly.pdbx_strand_id
1 'polypeptide(L)' 'ITIARIKNKKDIEQLVNNHEMDSVDWLDCLEITLFESRLKPQGAEYTILGKFSLK' A
#
# COMPACT_ATOMS: atom_id res chain seq x y z
N ILE A 1 -0.38 4.29 -1.24
CA ILE A 1 -0.16 3.08 -0.40
C ILE A 1 -1.51 2.65 0.13
N THR A 2 -1.96 1.42 -0.15
CA THR A 2 -3.24 0.92 0.37
C THR A 2 -3.07 0.57 1.85
N ILE A 3 -3.79 1.24 2.75
CA ILE A 3 -3.68 1.05 4.21
C ILE A 3 -4.67 0.02 4.77
N ALA A 4 -5.81 -0.19 4.09
CA ALA A 4 -6.81 -1.17 4.48
C ALA A 4 -7.67 -1.62 3.28
N ARG A 5 -8.26 -2.81 3.38
CA ARG A 5 -9.31 -3.31 2.47
C ARG A 5 -10.53 -3.69 3.31
N ILE A 6 -11.57 -2.89 3.24
CA ILE A 6 -12.77 -3.09 4.06
C ILE A 6 -13.76 -3.98 3.31
N LYS A 7 -14.20 -5.06 3.94
CA LYS A 7 -15.12 -6.04 3.33
C LYS A 7 -16.59 -5.84 3.72
N ASN A 8 -16.88 -5.18 4.84
CA ASN A 8 -18.24 -4.95 5.36
C ASN A 8 -18.45 -3.46 5.67
N LYS A 9 -19.64 -2.93 5.36
CA LYS A 9 -19.92 -1.48 5.39
C LYS A 9 -20.26 -0.91 6.79
N LYS A 10 -20.45 -1.75 7.80
CA LYS A 10 -20.75 -1.26 9.16
C LYS A 10 -19.50 -0.56 9.72
N ASP A 11 -19.71 0.64 10.26
CA ASP A 11 -18.74 1.43 11.03
C ASP A 11 -17.53 2.02 10.27
N ILE A 12 -17.58 2.05 8.92
CA ILE A 12 -16.54 2.70 8.10
C ILE A 12 -16.42 4.20 8.42
N GLU A 13 -17.56 4.88 8.60
CA GLU A 13 -17.59 6.31 8.86
C GLU A 13 -16.87 6.66 10.17
N GLN A 14 -16.99 5.83 11.21
CA GLN A 14 -16.26 6.02 12.47
C GLN A 14 -14.76 5.75 12.33
N LEU A 15 -14.37 4.74 11.54
CA LEU A 15 -12.97 4.39 11.31
C LEU A 15 -12.21 5.47 10.52
N VAL A 16 -12.88 6.10 9.54
CA VAL A 16 -12.30 7.16 8.71
C VAL A 16 -12.25 8.49 9.47
N ASN A 17 -13.29 8.82 10.26
CA ASN A 17 -13.37 10.11 10.95
C ASN A 17 -12.45 10.22 12.19
N ASN A 18 -12.04 9.09 12.78
CA ASN A 18 -11.16 9.08 13.96
C ASN A 18 -9.66 8.97 13.60
N HIS A 19 -9.32 8.83 12.32
CA HIS A 19 -7.93 8.82 11.89
C HIS A 19 -7.50 10.23 11.50
N GLU A 20 -6.76 10.89 12.38
CA GLU A 20 -5.87 11.99 11.98
C GLU A 20 -4.86 11.40 10.97
N MET A 21 -4.96 11.79 9.71
CA MET A 21 -3.92 11.48 8.74
C MET A 21 -2.75 12.40 9.05
N ASP A 22 -1.74 11.86 9.72
CA ASP A 22 -0.45 12.52 9.85
C ASP A 22 0.00 13.00 8.47
N SER A 23 0.46 14.25 8.38
CA SER A 23 1.00 14.78 7.14
C SER A 23 2.21 13.95 6.75
N VAL A 24 2.09 13.16 5.69
CA VAL A 24 3.23 12.44 5.13
C VAL A 24 4.12 13.48 4.47
N ASP A 25 5.33 13.66 5.02
CA ASP A 25 6.36 14.49 4.42
C ASP A 25 6.68 14.02 2.99
N TRP A 26 7.18 14.95 2.19
CA TRP A 26 7.55 14.69 0.80
C TRP A 26 8.60 13.57 0.73
N LEU A 27 8.41 12.62 -0.18
CA LEU A 27 9.32 11.50 -0.44
C LEU A 27 9.84 11.59 -1.86
N ASP A 28 11.16 11.69 -2.01
CA ASP A 28 11.82 11.59 -3.30
C ASP A 28 11.79 10.15 -3.81
N CYS A 29 11.26 9.96 -5.02
CA CYS A 29 11.29 8.68 -5.69
C CYS A 29 12.63 8.51 -6.41
N LEU A 30 13.49 7.62 -5.90
CA LEU A 30 14.81 7.36 -6.47
C LEU A 30 14.84 6.16 -7.42
N GLU A 31 13.91 5.22 -7.25
CA GLU A 31 13.88 3.95 -7.97
C GLU A 31 12.44 3.49 -8.25
N ILE A 32 12.22 2.90 -9.42
CA ILE A 32 11.02 2.14 -9.76
C ILE A 32 11.32 0.65 -9.59
N THR A 33 10.46 -0.07 -8.87
CA THR A 33 10.60 -1.52 -8.67
C THR A 33 9.51 -2.27 -9.44
N LEU A 34 9.92 -3.24 -10.27
CA LEU A 34 9.03 -4.23 -10.86
C LEU A 34 8.87 -5.40 -9.87
N PHE A 35 7.63 -5.71 -9.50
CA PHE A 35 7.31 -6.86 -8.67
C PHE A 35 6.26 -7.76 -9.31
N GLU A 36 6.36 -9.04 -9.03
CA GLU A 36 5.34 -10.04 -9.30
C GLU A 36 4.46 -10.21 -8.06
N SER A 37 3.14 -10.28 -8.24
CA SER A 37 2.17 -10.56 -7.18
C SER A 37 1.60 -11.96 -7.38
N ARG A 38 1.73 -12.84 -6.38
CA ARG A 38 1.16 -14.19 -6.40
C ARG A 38 0.20 -14.37 -5.23
N LEU A 39 -1.02 -14.81 -5.52
CA LEU A 39 -2.01 -15.08 -4.48
C LEU A 39 -1.69 -16.42 -3.78
N LYS A 40 -1.66 -16.39 -2.46
CA LYS A 40 -1.53 -17.55 -1.57
C LYS A 40 -2.71 -17.60 -0.59
N PRO A 41 -2.92 -18.74 0.09
CA PRO A 41 -3.97 -18.85 1.11
C PRO A 41 -3.90 -17.78 2.20
N GLN A 42 -2.69 -17.36 2.61
CA GLN A 42 -2.47 -16.32 3.60
C GLN A 42 -2.59 -14.87 3.08
N GLY A 43 -2.64 -14.66 1.76
CA GLY A 43 -2.64 -13.33 1.16
C GLY A 43 -1.78 -13.23 -0.10
N ALA A 44 -1.60 -12.02 -0.60
CA ALA A 44 -0.71 -11.77 -1.74
C ALA A 44 0.75 -11.75 -1.28
N GLU A 45 1.59 -12.53 -1.94
CA GLU A 45 3.05 -12.47 -1.81
C GLU A 45 3.62 -11.67 -2.99
N TYR A 46 4.61 -10.82 -2.70
CA TYR A 46 5.25 -9.97 -3.68
C TYR A 46 6.72 -10.35 -3.83
N THR A 47 7.17 -10.59 -5.06
CA THR A 47 8.58 -10.87 -5.37
C THR A 47 9.15 -9.77 -6.25
N ILE A 48 10.30 -9.20 -5.89
CA ILE A 48 10.98 -8.19 -6.70
C ILE A 48 11.62 -8.88 -7.91
N LEU A 49 11.27 -8.42 -9.11
CA LEU A 49 11.85 -8.90 -10.37
C LEU A 49 12.93 -7.97 -10.92
N GLY A 50 12.86 -6.68 -10.58
CA GLY A 50 13.82 -5.70 -11.06
C GLY A 50 13.70 -4.37 -10.35
N LYS A 51 14.79 -3.61 -10.36
CA LYS A 51 14.87 -2.24 -9.85
C LYS A 51 15.49 -1.35 -10.91
N PHE A 52 14.93 -0.16 -11.09
CA PHE A 52 15.31 0.78 -12.13
C PHE A 52 15.50 2.15 -11.48
N SER A 53 16.72 2.68 -11.51
CA SER A 53 17.02 4.01 -10.98
C SER A 53 16.42 5.10 -11.87
N LEU A 54 15.82 6.10 -11.24
CA LEU A 54 15.38 7.33 -11.87
C LEU A 54 16.58 8.28 -11.95
N LYS A 55 17.40 8.14 -13.01
CA LYS A 55 18.43 9.13 -13.35
C LYS A 55 17.82 10.39 -13.95
#